data_AF-A0A521Z9W0-F1
#
_entry.id   AF-A0A521Z9W0-F1
#
_cell.length_a   1.000
_cell.length_b   1.000
_cell.length_c   1.000
_cell.angle_alpha   90.00
_cell.angle_beta   90.00
_cell.angle_gamma   90.00
#
_symmetry.space_group_name_H-M   'P 1'
#
loop_
_entity.id
_entity.type
_entity.pdbx_description
1 polymer ?
#
loop_
_entity_poly.entity_id
_entity_poly.type
_entity_poly.pdbx_seq_one_letter_code
_entity_poly.pdbx_strand_id
1 'polypeptide(L)'
;MTLAAAWIIFILGLGHMVVGLVMFRAPLMAAVREGLVGKFTMNPERRTAFWFMIFGPLLIMGGHVAIHAVNVADAELLKIAGFYLFATGIAGTLALPRSPFVVALLVAPVFIAAGYGWIA
;
A
#
# COMPACT_ATOMS: atom_id res chain seq x y z
N MET A 1 -20.05 0.36 0.20
CA MET A 1 -18.93 1.02 -0.53
C MET A 1 -17.57 0.73 0.11
N THR A 2 -17.56 0.54 1.42
CA THR A 2 -16.37 0.28 2.25
C THR A 2 -15.58 -0.96 1.81
N LEU A 3 -16.27 -2.06 1.47
CA LEU A 3 -15.60 -3.29 1.00
C LEU A 3 -14.80 -3.07 -0.29
N ALA A 4 -15.35 -2.30 -1.24
CA ALA A 4 -14.64 -1.96 -2.48
C ALA A 4 -13.40 -1.11 -2.19
N ALA A 5 -13.51 -0.14 -1.26
CA ALA A 5 -12.39 0.67 -0.82
C ALA A 5 -11.28 -0.17 -0.17
N ALA A 6 -11.64 -1.22 0.59
CA ALA A 6 -10.67 -2.15 1.15
C ALA A 6 -9.97 -3.01 0.08
N TRP A 7 -10.72 -3.48 -0.92
CA TRP A 7 -10.14 -4.16 -2.08
C TRP A 7 -9.21 -3.27 -2.89
N ILE A 8 -9.46 -1.97 -3.01
CA ILE A 8 -8.55 -1.03 -3.69
C ILE A 8 -7.16 -1.05 -3.04
N ILE A 9 -7.08 -1.04 -1.70
CA ILE A 9 -5.79 -1.09 -1.00
C ILE A 9 -5.07 -2.41 -1.25
N PHE A 10 -5.82 -3.53 -1.20
CA PHE A 10 -5.27 -4.85 -1.50
C PHE A 10 -4.72 -4.94 -2.93
N ILE A 11 -5.50 -4.51 -3.92
CA ILE A 11 -5.14 -4.51 -5.33
C ILE A 11 -3.96 -3.56 -5.58
N LEU A 12 -3.90 -2.41 -4.90
CA LEU A 12 -2.76 -1.50 -5.00
C LEU A 12 -1.47 -2.18 -4.54
N GLY A 13 -1.53 -3.02 -3.51
CA GLY A 13 -0.40 -3.83 -3.06
C GLY A 13 0.06 -4.86 -4.11
N LEU A 14 -0.88 -5.53 -4.78
CA LEU A 14 -0.57 -6.37 -5.94
C LEU A 14 0.04 -5.56 -7.08
N GLY A 15 -0.49 -4.37 -7.34
CA GLY A 15 0.03 -3.43 -8.33
C GLY A 15 1.49 -3.06 -8.08
N HIS A 16 1.87 -2.78 -6.82
CA HIS A 16 3.27 -2.53 -6.46
C HIS A 16 4.19 -3.70 -6.80
N MET A 17 3.75 -4.93 -6.54
CA MET A 17 4.54 -6.12 -6.87
C MET A 17 4.69 -6.30 -8.38
N VAL A 18 3.60 -6.22 -9.15
CA VAL A 18 3.64 -6.42 -10.60
C VAL A 18 4.43 -5.30 -11.28
N VAL A 19 4.11 -4.05 -10.97
CA VAL A 19 4.78 -2.87 -11.55
C VAL A 19 6.25 -2.84 -11.13
N GLY A 20 6.56 -3.20 -9.89
CA GLY A 20 7.92 -3.23 -9.39
C GLY A 20 8.76 -4.31 -10.08
N LEU A 21 8.20 -5.50 -10.32
CA LEU A 21 8.87 -6.55 -11.09
C LEU A 21 9.17 -6.13 -12.52
N VAL A 22 8.25 -5.39 -13.16
CA VAL A 22 8.43 -4.91 -14.54
C VAL A 22 9.47 -3.79 -14.59
N MET A 23 9.31 -2.74 -13.77
CA MET A 23 10.19 -1.57 -13.79
C MET A 23 11.61 -1.89 -13.28
N PHE A 24 11.73 -2.73 -12.25
CA PHE A 24 12.99 -3.02 -11.59
C PHE A 24 13.54 -4.42 -11.92
N ARG A 25 13.11 -5.00 -13.04
CA ARG A 25 13.54 -6.35 -13.46
C ARG A 25 15.05 -6.54 -13.41
N ALA A 26 15.82 -5.62 -14.01
CA ALA A 26 17.27 -5.71 -14.09
C ALA A 26 17.95 -5.67 -12.70
N PRO A 27 17.72 -4.65 -11.85
CA PRO A 27 18.34 -4.61 -10.52
C PRO A 27 17.90 -5.77 -9.62
N LEU A 28 16.64 -6.22 -9.71
CA LEU A 28 16.15 -7.38 -8.96
C LEU A 28 16.87 -8.67 -9.38
N MET A 29 16.95 -8.95 -10.69
CA MET A 29 17.64 -10.15 -11.19
C MET A 29 19.13 -10.15 -10.86
N ALA A 30 19.78 -8.98 -10.88
CA ALA A 30 21.17 -8.86 -10.48
C ALA A 30 21.36 -9.18 -8.99
N ALA A 31 20.46 -8.68 -8.12
CA ALA A 31 20.49 -9.03 -6.70
C ALA A 31 20.24 -10.53 -6.45
N VAL A 32 19.34 -11.16 -7.21
CA VAL A 32 19.07 -12.62 -7.13
C VAL A 32 20.32 -13.41 -7.50
N ARG A 33 20.98 -13.07 -8.61
CA ARG A 33 22.20 -13.76 -9.08
C ARG A 33 23.37 -13.66 -8.08
N GLU A 34 23.39 -12.60 -7.28
CA GLU A 34 24.45 -12.34 -6.30
C GLU A 34 24.10 -12.80 -4.87
N GLY A 35 22.89 -13.35 -4.64
CA GLY A 35 22.53 -14.00 -3.38
C GLY A 35 21.66 -13.20 -2.40
N LEU A 36 20.93 -12.16 -2.84
CA LEU A 36 19.92 -11.34 -2.11
C LEU A 36 20.38 -10.66 -0.80
N VAL A 37 20.93 -11.40 0.16
CA VAL A 37 21.34 -10.95 1.49
C VAL A 37 22.44 -9.91 1.37
N GLY A 38 22.18 -8.70 1.89
CA GLY A 38 23.10 -7.57 1.81
C GLY A 38 23.31 -7.00 0.40
N LYS A 39 22.60 -7.47 -0.63
CA LYS A 39 22.81 -7.04 -2.04
C LYS A 39 21.99 -5.83 -2.46
N PHE A 40 21.08 -5.37 -1.60
CA PHE A 40 20.23 -4.20 -1.84
C PHE A 40 20.76 -2.92 -1.18
N THR A 41 21.74 -2.99 -0.29
CA THR A 41 22.22 -1.83 0.50
C THR A 41 23.17 -0.93 -0.29
N MET A 42 24.07 -1.53 -1.06
CA MET A 42 25.19 -0.84 -1.73
C MET A 42 24.80 -0.15 -3.03
N ASN A 43 23.73 -0.59 -3.69
CA ASN A 43 23.29 -0.03 -4.97
C ASN A 43 21.96 0.73 -4.78
N PRO A 44 21.91 2.05 -5.06
CA PRO A 44 20.70 2.85 -4.88
C PRO A 44 19.48 2.34 -5.67
N GLU A 45 19.66 1.86 -6.90
CA GLU A 45 18.55 1.33 -7.72
C GLU A 45 17.98 0.04 -7.15
N ARG A 46 18.85 -0.87 -6.67
CA ARG A 46 18.41 -2.08 -5.96
C ARG A 46 17.67 -1.70 -4.67
N ARG A 47 18.17 -0.73 -3.91
CA ARG A 47 17.51 -0.26 -2.70
C ARG A 47 16.11 0.29 -3.00
N THR A 48 15.98 1.12 -4.03
CA THR A 48 14.68 1.64 -4.48
C THR A 48 13.76 0.52 -4.94
N ALA A 49 14.27 -0.43 -5.73
CA ALA A 49 13.51 -1.60 -6.17
C ALA A 49 12.98 -2.42 -4.98
N PHE A 50 13.82 -2.66 -3.98
CA PHE A 50 13.44 -3.38 -2.77
C PHE A 50 12.34 -2.64 -2.01
N TRP A 51 12.51 -1.35 -1.73
CA TRP A 51 11.52 -0.57 -0.99
C TRP A 51 10.19 -0.47 -1.73
N PHE A 52 10.23 -0.32 -3.05
CA PHE A 52 9.02 -0.32 -3.88
C PHE A 52 8.29 -1.68 -3.81
N MET A 53 9.04 -2.78 -3.92
CA MET A 53 8.49 -4.13 -3.89
C MET A 53 7.95 -4.51 -2.51
N ILE A 54 8.71 -4.28 -1.44
CA ILE A 54 8.32 -4.70 -0.08
C ILE A 54 7.13 -3.92 0.46
N PHE A 55 6.84 -2.74 -0.10
CA PHE A 55 5.62 -2.01 0.22
C PHE A 55 4.35 -2.74 -0.28
N GLY A 56 4.45 -3.52 -1.36
CA GLY A 56 3.35 -4.32 -1.90
C GLY A 56 2.72 -5.28 -0.86
N PRO A 57 3.49 -6.19 -0.23
CA PRO A 57 2.98 -7.07 0.82
C PRO A 57 2.39 -6.33 2.03
N LEU A 58 2.95 -5.18 2.41
CA LEU A 58 2.40 -4.36 3.50
C LEU A 58 1.02 -3.79 3.13
N LEU A 59 0.85 -3.33 1.89
CA LEU A 59 -0.45 -2.88 1.37
C LEU A 59 -1.45 -4.04 1.23
N ILE A 60 -1.01 -5.20 0.75
CA ILE A 60 -1.83 -6.42 0.68
C ILE A 60 -2.34 -6.78 2.08
N MET A 61 -1.45 -6.80 3.07
CA MET A 61 -1.79 -7.06 4.47
C MET A 61 -2.80 -6.03 4.99
N GLY A 62 -2.54 -4.72 4.80
CA GLY A 62 -3.46 -3.67 5.24
C GLY A 62 -4.83 -3.75 4.56
N GLY A 63 -4.88 -4.01 3.26
CA GLY A 63 -6.11 -4.22 2.51
C GLY A 63 -6.87 -5.46 2.97
N HIS A 64 -6.17 -6.57 3.22
CA HIS A 64 -6.78 -7.80 3.70
C HIS A 64 -7.36 -7.63 5.12
N VAL A 65 -6.62 -6.96 6.01
CA VAL A 65 -7.11 -6.60 7.35
C VAL A 65 -8.36 -5.70 7.25
N ALA A 66 -8.37 -4.71 6.35
CA ALA A 66 -9.54 -3.87 6.15
C ALA A 66 -10.74 -4.65 5.58
N ILE A 67 -10.52 -5.57 4.64
CA ILE A 67 -11.57 -6.47 4.12
C ILE A 67 -12.17 -7.29 5.27
N HIS A 68 -11.33 -7.86 6.13
CA HIS A 68 -11.79 -8.58 7.31
C HIS A 68 -12.60 -7.68 8.25
N ALA A 69 -12.10 -6.48 8.55
CA ALA A 69 -12.76 -5.49 9.40
C ALA A 69 -14.18 -5.15 8.90
N VAL A 70 -14.34 -4.95 7.59
CA VAL A 70 -15.67 -4.72 6.99
C VAL A 70 -16.59 -5.93 7.20
N ASN A 71 -16.09 -7.15 6.98
CA ASN A 71 -16.90 -8.37 7.08
C ASN A 71 -17.37 -8.68 8.52
N VAL A 72 -16.60 -8.27 9.52
CA VAL A 72 -16.95 -8.46 10.95
C VAL A 72 -17.50 -7.19 11.61
N ALA A 73 -17.76 -6.14 10.83
CA ALA A 73 -18.24 -4.83 11.29
C ALA A 73 -17.34 -4.17 12.36
N ASP A 74 -16.02 -4.33 12.26
CA ASP A 74 -15.05 -3.68 13.14
C ASP A 74 -14.83 -2.21 12.73
N ALA A 75 -15.70 -1.35 13.25
CA ALA A 75 -15.70 0.07 12.94
C ALA A 75 -14.46 0.81 13.50
N GLU A 76 -13.92 0.38 14.65
CA GLU A 76 -12.73 0.99 15.24
C GLU A 76 -11.50 0.76 14.37
N LEU A 77 -11.31 -0.47 13.89
CA LEU A 77 -10.18 -0.79 13.01
C LEU A 77 -10.26 -0.01 11.69
N LEU A 78 -11.46 0.17 11.14
CA LEU A 78 -11.66 1.02 9.95
C LEU A 78 -11.31 2.49 10.21
N LYS A 79 -11.67 3.06 11.36
CA LYS A 79 -11.25 4.43 11.72
C LYS A 79 -9.75 4.56 11.81
N ILE A 80 -9.11 3.64 12.55
CA ILE A 80 -7.64 3.64 12.73
C ILE A 80 -6.97 3.57 11.35
N ALA A 81 -7.32 2.57 10.54
CA ALA A 81 -6.77 2.42 9.20
C ALA A 81 -7.04 3.66 8.33
N GLY A 82 -8.24 4.23 8.38
CA GLY A 82 -8.63 5.43 7.65
C GLY A 82 -7.76 6.64 7.98
N PHE A 83 -7.53 6.93 9.26
CA PHE A 83 -6.67 8.06 9.66
C PHE A 83 -5.20 7.85 9.29
N TYR A 84 -4.66 6.64 9.43
CA TYR A 84 -3.31 6.34 8.97
C TYR A 84 -3.18 6.47 7.44
N LEU A 85 -4.17 6.00 6.68
CA LEU A 85 -4.21 6.19 5.23
C LEU A 85 -4.32 7.65 4.84
N PHE A 86 -5.10 8.45 5.57
CA PHE A 86 -5.24 9.88 5.32
C PHE A 86 -3.90 10.62 5.52
N ALA A 87 -3.28 10.44 6.69
CA ALA A 87 -2.00 11.06 7.01
C ALA A 87 -0.90 10.65 6.02
N THR A 88 -0.81 9.34 5.72
CA THR A 88 0.15 8.80 4.75
C THR A 88 -0.12 9.34 3.35
N GLY A 89 -1.39 9.39 2.93
CA GLY A 89 -1.82 9.90 1.64
C GLY A 89 -1.48 11.39 1.47
N ILE A 90 -1.69 12.21 2.49
CA ILE A 90 -1.31 13.64 2.47
C ILE A 90 0.20 13.75 2.28
N ALA A 91 0.97 13.11 3.17
CA ALA A 91 2.43 13.19 3.14
C ALA A 91 2.98 12.71 1.79
N GLY A 92 2.50 11.57 1.30
CA GLY A 92 2.94 10.99 0.04
C GLY A 92 2.54 11.79 -1.19
N THR A 93 1.33 12.35 -1.23
CA THR A 93 0.87 13.16 -2.36
C THR A 93 1.62 14.49 -2.43
N LEU A 94 1.91 15.11 -1.28
CA LEU A 94 2.71 16.34 -1.23
C LEU A 94 4.18 16.08 -1.61
N ALA A 95 4.75 14.97 -1.14
CA ALA A 95 6.14 14.60 -1.46
C ALA A 95 6.30 14.16 -2.92
N LEU A 96 5.31 13.45 -3.48
CA LEU A 96 5.35 12.84 -4.81
C LEU A 96 4.00 13.04 -5.54
N PRO A 97 3.72 14.24 -6.10
CA PRO A 97 2.40 14.58 -6.65
C PRO A 97 1.93 13.70 -7.82
N ARG A 98 2.85 13.08 -8.57
CA ARG A 98 2.54 12.17 -9.69
C ARG A 98 2.53 10.69 -9.30
N SER A 99 2.39 10.39 -8.01
CA SER A 99 2.37 9.02 -7.50
C SER A 99 0.95 8.53 -7.19
N PRO A 100 0.76 7.22 -7.01
CA PRO A 100 -0.51 6.65 -6.58
C PRO A 100 -0.96 7.01 -5.15
N PHE A 101 -0.22 7.83 -4.37
CA PHE A 101 -0.61 8.21 -3.01
C PHE A 101 -1.97 8.93 -2.95
N VAL A 102 -2.42 9.55 -4.04
CA VAL A 102 -3.77 10.11 -4.17
C VAL A 102 -4.86 9.05 -3.95
N VAL A 103 -4.59 7.77 -4.26
CA VAL A 103 -5.53 6.66 -4.01
C VAL A 103 -5.78 6.50 -2.52
N ALA A 104 -4.73 6.57 -1.69
CA ALA A 104 -4.88 6.50 -0.23
C ALA A 104 -5.70 7.68 0.31
N LEU A 105 -5.50 8.89 -0.24
CA LEU A 105 -6.31 10.07 0.10
C LEU A 105 -7.79 9.91 -0.24
N LEU A 106 -8.11 9.26 -1.36
CA LEU A 106 -9.49 9.05 -1.78
C LEU A 106 -10.18 7.92 -0.99
N VAL A 107 -9.43 6.87 -0.62
CA VAL A 107 -9.95 5.75 0.18
C VAL A 107 -10.16 6.12 1.64
N ALA A 108 -9.26 6.93 2.22
CA ALA A 108 -9.28 7.24 3.64
C ALA A 108 -10.61 7.82 4.17
N PRO A 109 -11.26 8.80 3.51
CA PRO A 109 -12.56 9.31 3.94
C PRO A 109 -13.65 8.23 3.98
N VAL A 110 -13.60 7.24 3.07
CA VAL A 110 -14.55 6.13 3.07
C VAL A 110 -14.38 5.27 4.32
N PHE A 111 -13.14 4.96 4.69
CA PHE A 111 -12.85 4.20 5.91
C PHE A 111 -13.24 4.95 7.18
N ILE A 112 -12.94 6.25 7.23
CA ILE A 112 -13.31 7.11 8.37
C ILE A 112 -14.83 7.19 8.50
N ALA A 113 -15.54 7.49 7.40
CA ALA A 113 -17.00 7.59 7.40
C ALA A 113 -17.66 6.26 7.79
N ALA A 114 -17.18 5.13 7.28
CA ALA A 114 -17.67 3.81 7.63
C ALA A 114 -17.41 3.49 9.11
N GLY A 115 -16.22 3.84 9.61
CA GLY A 115 -15.85 3.63 11.00
C GLY A 115 -16.60 4.51 12.01
N TYR A 116 -17.18 5.64 11.59
CA TYR A 116 -18.15 6.41 12.36
C TYR A 116 -19.61 5.98 12.13
N GLY A 117 -19.87 5.01 11.26
CA GLY A 117 -21.21 4.53 10.92
C GLY A 117 -22.01 5.48 10.03
N TRP A 118 -21.36 6.43 9.34
CA TRP A 118 -22.04 7.36 8.43
C TRP A 118 -22.43 6.69 7.11
N ILE A 119 -21.73 5.62 6.74
CA ILE A 119 -21.96 4.84 5.52
C ILE A 119 -21.76 3.35 5.78
N ALA A 120 -22.30 2.51 4.89
CA ALA A 120 -22.12 1.06 4.86
C ALA A 120 -21.06 0.60 3.85
#